data_AF-A0A285V279-F1
#
_entry.id   AF-A0A285V279-F1
#
_cell.length_a   1.000
_cell.length_b   1.000
_cell.length_c   1.000
_cell.angle_alpha   90.00
_cell.angle_beta   90.00
_cell.angle_gamma   90.00
#
_symmetry.space_group_name_H-M   'P 1'
#
loop_
_entity.id
_entity.type
_entity.pdbx_description
1 polymer ?
#
loop_
_entity_poly.entity_id
_entity_poly.type
_entity_poly.pdbx_seq_one_letter_code
_entity_poly.pdbx_strand_id
1 'polypeptide(L)'
;MDMTTQLEALRERALTLEDTIQDIDYQIEKAMHAVAAGTSDVGHALSVLESRRNDQAGLMFELGKVTAQIEDFENRIREQEERPEERQSAMEWEERAPVADEDHLDWLRPTLDVTEHEQFAERHPHYDAEDRMLAEMHRQDREPEDYLDWWKR
;
A
#
# COMPACT_ATOMS: atom_id res chain seq x y z
N MET A 1 -9.35 24.89 -8.54
CA MET A 1 -9.11 25.09 -7.09
C MET A 1 -7.74 24.54 -6.78
N ASP A 2 -7.01 25.18 -5.87
CA ASP A 2 -5.69 24.71 -5.43
C ASP A 2 -5.83 23.35 -4.72
N MET A 3 -4.85 22.46 -4.89
CA MET A 3 -4.82 21.14 -4.22
C MET A 3 -4.67 21.30 -2.72
N THR A 4 -3.92 22.31 -2.26
CA THR A 4 -3.76 22.60 -0.83
C THR A 4 -5.07 23.00 -0.17
N THR A 5 -5.88 23.82 -0.86
CA THR A 5 -7.20 24.25 -0.37
C THR A 5 -8.18 23.07 -0.31
N GLN A 6 -8.11 22.14 -1.27
CA GLN A 6 -8.93 20.93 -1.23
C GLN A 6 -8.52 19.99 -0.10
N LEU A 7 -7.22 19.82 0.12
CA LEU A 7 -6.68 19.04 1.23
C LEU A 7 -7.14 19.59 2.59
N GLU A 8 -7.09 20.91 2.76
CA GLU A 8 -7.55 21.57 4.00
C GLU A 8 -9.05 21.37 4.22
N ALA A 9 -9.87 21.52 3.18
CA ALA A 9 -11.31 21.28 3.28
C ALA A 9 -11.63 19.81 3.61
N LEU A 10 -10.86 18.85 3.10
CA LEU A 10 -11.00 17.44 3.47
C LEU A 10 -10.61 17.18 4.92
N ARG A 11 -9.55 17.82 5.42
CA ARG A 11 -9.13 17.72 6.82
C ARG A 11 -10.18 18.30 7.77
N GLU A 12 -10.74 19.46 7.46
CA GLU A 12 -11.84 20.05 8.23
C GLU A 12 -13.07 19.14 8.25
N ARG A 13 -13.39 18.53 7.11
CA ARG A 13 -14.47 17.55 7.02
C ARG A 13 -14.19 16.30 7.85
N ALA A 14 -12.96 15.78 7.86
CA ALA A 14 -12.56 14.63 8.68
C ALA A 14 -12.75 14.94 10.17
N LEU A 15 -12.28 16.10 10.64
CA LEU A 15 -12.46 16.54 12.03
C LEU A 15 -13.94 16.66 12.40
N THR A 16 -14.76 17.23 11.51
CA THR A 16 -16.21 17.32 11.73
C THR A 16 -16.85 15.95 11.86
N LEU A 17 -16.44 14.98 11.01
CA LEU A 17 -16.94 13.61 11.09
C LEU A 17 -16.54 12.96 12.42
N GLU A 18 -15.28 13.10 12.85
CA GLU A 18 -14.78 12.59 14.13
C GLU A 18 -15.57 13.15 15.32
N ASP A 19 -15.79 14.47 15.36
CA ASP A 19 -16.59 15.12 16.39
C ASP A 19 -18.02 14.55 16.45
N THR A 20 -18.65 14.35 15.28
CA THR A 20 -20.02 13.78 15.23
C THR A 20 -20.06 12.32 15.67
N ILE A 21 -19.03 11.53 15.36
CA ILE A 21 -18.91 10.15 15.84
C ILE A 21 -18.80 10.13 17.36
N GLN A 22 -17.98 11.02 17.93
CA GLN A 22 -17.80 11.12 19.37
C GLN A 22 -19.09 11.54 20.10
N ASP A 23 -19.89 12.45 19.51
CA ASP A 23 -21.20 12.79 20.06
C ASP A 23 -22.16 11.58 20.05
N ILE A 24 -22.13 10.78 18.98
CA ILE A 24 -22.93 9.54 18.91
C ILE A 24 -22.48 8.53 19.96
N ASP A 25 -21.17 8.36 20.17
CA ASP A 25 -20.64 7.49 21.22
C ASP A 25 -21.16 7.91 22.59
N TYR A 26 -21.11 9.21 22.89
CA TYR A 26 -21.67 9.76 24.13
C TYR A 26 -23.19 9.48 24.25
N GLN A 27 -23.95 9.62 23.17
CA GLN A 27 -25.38 9.32 23.17
C GLN A 27 -25.66 7.83 23.40
N ILE A 28 -24.86 6.94 22.83
CA ILE A 28 -24.93 5.49 23.03
C ILE A 28 -24.65 5.15 24.50
N GLU A 29 -23.56 5.68 25.07
CA GLU A 29 -23.23 5.49 26.49
C GLU A 29 -24.34 5.96 27.41
N LYS A 30 -24.88 7.16 27.16
CA LYS A 30 -25.99 7.71 27.94
C LYS A 30 -27.23 6.83 27.87
N ALA A 31 -27.58 6.31 26.69
CA ALA A 31 -28.71 5.41 26.50
C ALA A 31 -28.49 4.07 27.25
N MET A 32 -27.29 3.49 27.17
CA MET A 32 -26.93 2.28 27.92
C MET A 32 -27.05 2.49 29.44
N HIS A 33 -26.58 3.63 29.95
CA HIS A 33 -26.70 3.96 31.37
C HIS A 33 -28.16 4.14 31.81
N ALA A 34 -28.99 4.78 30.97
CA ALA A 34 -30.41 4.96 31.26
C ALA A 34 -31.15 3.62 31.37
N VAL A 35 -30.81 2.66 30.49
CA VAL A 35 -31.32 1.27 30.54
C VAL A 35 -30.85 0.56 31.80
N ALA A 36 -29.56 0.62 32.12
CA ALA A 36 -28.99 -0.03 33.30
C ALA A 36 -29.60 0.51 34.61
N ALA A 37 -29.92 1.81 34.66
CA ALA A 37 -30.58 2.45 35.78
C ALA A 37 -32.10 2.18 35.86
N GLY A 38 -32.68 1.48 34.87
CA GLY A 38 -34.12 1.23 34.80
C GLY A 38 -34.97 2.49 34.58
N THR A 39 -34.34 3.57 34.10
CA THR A 39 -34.98 4.89 33.93
C THR A 39 -35.68 5.06 32.58
N SER A 40 -35.36 4.19 31.60
CA SER A 40 -35.95 4.18 30.27
C SER A 40 -36.71 2.88 30.01
N ASP A 41 -37.73 2.95 29.16
CA ASP A 41 -38.27 1.75 28.53
C ASP A 41 -37.16 1.07 27.71
N VAL A 42 -36.96 -0.22 27.96
CA VAL A 42 -35.89 -1.03 27.38
C VAL A 42 -36.11 -1.19 25.87
N GLY A 43 -37.36 -1.35 25.44
CA GLY A 43 -37.68 -1.48 24.01
C GLY A 43 -37.33 -0.22 23.23
N HIS A 44 -37.75 0.94 23.75
CA HIS A 44 -37.38 2.23 23.17
C HIS A 44 -35.86 2.45 23.16
N ALA A 45 -35.18 2.15 24.26
CA ALA A 45 -33.74 2.37 24.35
C ALA A 45 -32.93 1.44 23.40
N LEU A 46 -33.34 0.19 23.23
CA LEU A 46 -32.74 -0.71 22.24
C LEU A 46 -32.88 -0.17 20.81
N SER A 47 -34.05 0.37 20.46
CA SER A 47 -34.27 0.98 19.14
C SER A 47 -33.39 2.21 18.92
N VAL A 48 -33.23 3.07 19.94
CA VAL A 48 -32.32 4.21 19.88
C VAL A 48 -30.86 3.76 19.72
N LEU A 49 -30.44 2.75 20.48
CA LEU A 49 -29.08 2.20 20.38
C LEU A 49 -28.79 1.63 18.99
N GLU A 50 -29.72 0.87 18.42
CA GLU A 50 -29.58 0.32 17.07
C GLU A 50 -29.49 1.42 16.01
N SER A 51 -30.35 2.44 16.09
CA SER A 51 -30.29 3.60 15.19
C SER A 51 -28.94 4.31 15.28
N ARG A 52 -28.47 4.58 16.50
CA ARG A 52 -27.20 5.30 16.72
C ARG A 52 -25.99 4.50 16.26
N ARG A 53 -25.99 3.20 16.49
CA ARG A 53 -24.93 2.33 15.99
C ARG A 53 -24.89 2.31 14.45
N ASN A 54 -26.05 2.31 13.79
CA ASN A 54 -26.11 2.37 12.34
C ASN A 54 -25.62 3.73 11.81
N ASP A 55 -26.02 4.83 12.45
CA ASP A 55 -25.52 6.19 12.13
C ASP A 55 -24.00 6.25 12.27
N GLN A 56 -23.45 5.74 13.38
CA GLN A 56 -22.01 5.67 13.65
C GLN A 56 -21.26 4.88 12.58
N ALA A 57 -21.77 3.70 12.20
CA ALA A 57 -21.14 2.88 11.17
C ALA A 57 -21.10 3.60 9.82
N GLY A 58 -22.16 4.34 9.47
CA GLY A 58 -22.21 5.18 8.28
C GLY A 58 -21.16 6.31 8.31
N LEU A 59 -21.04 7.00 9.43
CA LEU A 59 -20.06 8.08 9.59
C LEU A 59 -18.62 7.57 9.58
N MET A 60 -18.34 6.44 10.23
CA MET A 60 -17.01 5.81 10.20
C MET A 60 -16.60 5.41 8.78
N PHE A 61 -17.56 4.93 7.98
CA PHE A 61 -17.32 4.64 6.57
C PHE A 61 -17.01 5.90 5.75
N GLU A 62 -17.76 6.98 5.96
CA GLU A 62 -17.48 8.28 5.31
C GLU A 62 -16.14 8.86 5.76
N LEU A 63 -15.78 8.74 7.03
CA LEU A 63 -14.48 9.16 7.56
C LEU A 63 -13.36 8.41 6.83
N GLY A 64 -13.46 7.08 6.71
CA GLY A 64 -12.49 6.27 5.97
C GLY A 64 -12.32 6.71 4.51
N LYS A 65 -13.41 7.10 3.83
CA LYS A 65 -13.32 7.66 2.47
C LYS A 65 -12.57 8.99 2.44
N VAL A 66 -12.87 9.88 3.37
CA VAL A 66 -12.22 11.21 3.44
C VAL A 66 -10.73 11.03 3.75
N THR A 67 -10.36 10.14 4.68
CA THR A 67 -8.96 9.83 4.99
C THR A 67 -8.22 9.30 3.77
N ALA A 68 -8.81 8.37 3.01
CA ALA A 68 -8.19 7.87 1.78
C ALA A 68 -8.00 8.98 0.72
N GLN A 69 -8.94 9.93 0.64
CA GLN A 69 -8.81 11.09 -0.24
C GLN A 69 -7.68 12.03 0.21
N ILE A 70 -7.56 12.28 1.52
CA ILE A 70 -6.47 13.07 2.10
C ILE A 70 -5.12 12.46 1.71
N GLU A 71 -4.96 11.15 1.90
CA GLU A 71 -3.72 10.43 1.55
C GLU A 71 -3.39 10.52 0.05
N ASP A 72 -4.37 10.37 -0.84
CA ASP A 72 -4.18 10.54 -2.30
C ASP A 72 -3.73 11.96 -2.64
N PHE A 73 -4.33 12.99 -2.04
CA PHE A 73 -3.92 14.38 -2.25
C PHE A 73 -2.52 14.68 -1.70
N GLU A 74 -2.20 14.20 -0.50
CA GLU A 74 -0.87 14.37 0.10
C GLU A 74 0.22 13.73 -0.75
N ASN A 75 -0.03 12.51 -1.27
CA ASN A 75 0.91 11.85 -2.17
C ASN A 75 1.07 12.63 -3.49
N ARG A 76 -0.01 13.15 -4.08
CA ARG A 76 0.07 13.96 -5.30
C ARG A 76 0.83 15.27 -5.11
N ILE A 77 0.67 15.92 -3.96
CA ILE A 77 1.41 17.14 -3.62
C ILE A 77 2.89 16.79 -3.49
N ARG A 78 3.23 15.73 -2.74
CA ARG A 78 4.61 15.26 -2.59
C ARG A 78 5.25 14.93 -3.94
N GLU A 79 4.56 14.18 -4.80
CA GLU A 79 5.04 13.88 -6.16
C GLU A 79 5.28 15.14 -7.00
N GLN A 80 4.46 16.18 -6.84
CA GLN A 80 4.67 17.45 -7.57
C GLN A 80 5.90 18.20 -7.07
N GLU A 81 6.18 18.13 -5.77
CA GLU A 81 7.34 18.76 -5.14
C GLU A 81 8.65 18.02 -5.45
N GLU A 82 8.63 16.68 -5.50
CA GLU A 82 9.82 15.85 -5.72
C GLU A 82 10.23 15.73 -7.20
N ARG A 83 9.26 15.70 -8.13
CA ARG A 83 9.51 15.61 -9.59
C ARG A 83 10.55 16.59 -10.16
N PRO A 84 10.57 17.89 -9.81
CA PRO A 84 11.60 18.79 -10.33
C PRO A 84 13.00 18.45 -9.80
N GLU A 85 13.12 18.06 -8.53
CA GLU A 85 14.40 17.68 -7.92
C GLU A 85 14.94 16.36 -8.49
N GLU A 86 14.07 15.38 -8.72
CA GLU A 86 14.40 14.13 -9.40
C GLU A 86 14.89 14.38 -10.83
N ARG A 87 14.18 15.23 -11.60
CA ARG A 87 14.58 15.59 -12.96
C ARG A 87 15.93 16.31 -12.99
N GLN A 88 16.15 17.24 -12.06
CA GLN A 88 17.42 17.94 -11.97
C GLN A 88 18.55 16.99 -11.60
N SER A 89 18.34 16.10 -10.64
CA SER A 89 19.31 15.07 -10.25
C SER A 89 19.61 14.11 -11.39
N ALA A 90 18.60 13.70 -12.17
CA ALA A 90 18.77 12.87 -13.35
C ALA A 90 19.58 13.58 -14.44
N MET A 91 19.30 14.87 -14.71
CA MET A 91 20.09 15.68 -15.66
C MET A 91 21.54 15.84 -15.20
N GLU A 92 21.78 16.15 -13.91
CA GLU A 92 23.13 16.23 -13.36
C GLU A 92 23.88 14.90 -13.41
N TRP A 93 23.17 13.78 -13.27
CA TRP A 93 23.74 12.45 -13.41
C TRP A 93 24.10 12.14 -14.86
N GLU A 94 23.26 12.52 -15.82
CA GLU A 94 23.51 12.39 -17.26
C GLU A 94 24.68 13.30 -17.71
N GLU A 95 24.80 14.52 -17.17
CA GLU A 95 25.92 15.43 -17.46
C GLU A 95 27.25 14.98 -16.83
N ARG A 96 27.21 14.36 -15.63
CA ARG A 96 28.41 13.79 -14.99
C ARG A 96 28.75 12.41 -15.50
N ALA A 97 27.81 11.70 -16.12
CA ALA A 97 28.11 10.45 -16.78
C ALA A 97 29.12 10.76 -17.89
N PRO A 98 30.30 10.11 -17.91
CA PRO A 98 31.17 10.25 -19.05
C PRO A 98 30.37 9.85 -20.29
N VAL A 99 30.31 10.73 -21.30
CA VAL A 99 29.82 10.41 -22.64
C VAL A 99 30.78 9.37 -23.20
N ALA A 100 30.55 8.13 -22.81
CA ALA A 100 31.24 6.99 -23.32
C ALA A 100 30.67 6.72 -24.72
N ASP A 101 31.27 7.39 -25.71
CA ASP A 101 31.28 6.91 -27.09
C ASP A 101 32.07 5.59 -27.22
N GLU A 102 32.59 5.07 -26.11
CA GLU A 102 33.28 3.80 -26.00
C GLU A 102 32.32 2.78 -25.42
N ASP A 103 32.01 1.78 -26.24
CA ASP A 103 31.21 0.59 -25.95
C ASP A 103 31.78 -0.15 -24.72
N HIS A 104 31.44 0.31 -23.51
CA HIS A 104 31.89 -0.24 -22.24
C HIS A 104 31.22 -1.59 -21.90
N LEU A 105 30.87 -2.38 -22.92
CA LEU A 105 30.57 -3.80 -22.82
C LEU A 105 31.85 -4.65 -22.90
N ASP A 106 33.03 -4.08 -22.62
CA ASP A 106 34.28 -4.84 -22.57
C ASP A 106 34.31 -5.90 -21.47
N TRP A 107 33.48 -5.76 -20.42
CA TRP A 107 33.27 -6.79 -19.40
C TRP A 107 32.40 -7.97 -19.90
N LEU A 108 31.74 -7.83 -21.05
CA LEU A 108 31.00 -8.88 -21.76
C LEU A 108 31.82 -9.55 -22.87
N ARG A 109 33.01 -9.03 -23.20
CA ARG A 109 33.86 -9.61 -24.25
C ARG A 109 34.55 -10.95 -23.93
N PRO A 110 34.75 -11.41 -22.68
CA PRO A 110 35.41 -12.70 -22.45
C PRO A 110 34.66 -13.92 -23.01
N THR A 111 33.39 -13.80 -23.44
CA THR A 111 32.57 -14.95 -23.87
C THR A 111 32.26 -15.02 -25.36
N LEU A 112 32.66 -14.03 -26.19
CA LEU A 112 32.31 -14.01 -27.62
C LEU A 112 33.47 -14.36 -28.57
N ASP A 113 34.72 -14.33 -28.12
CA ASP A 113 35.90 -14.70 -28.94
C ASP A 113 36.31 -16.18 -28.84
N VAL A 114 35.61 -17.01 -28.05
CA VAL A 114 35.84 -18.45 -28.02
C VAL A 114 35.04 -19.12 -29.13
N THR A 115 35.44 -18.85 -30.38
CA THR A 115 35.14 -19.79 -31.45
C THR A 115 36.16 -20.92 -31.37
N GLU A 116 35.64 -22.09 -31.03
CA GLU A 116 36.24 -23.42 -31.25
C GLU A 116 37.39 -23.87 -30.32
N HIS A 117 37.12 -25.02 -29.68
CA HIS A 117 38.04 -25.91 -28.95
C HIS A 117 38.29 -25.55 -27.49
N GLU A 118 37.44 -26.08 -26.59
CA GLU A 118 37.85 -27.23 -25.79
C GLU A 118 36.68 -27.76 -24.94
N GLN A 119 36.54 -29.08 -24.98
CA GLN A 119 35.62 -29.85 -24.16
C GLN A 119 36.15 -29.88 -22.73
N PHE A 120 35.64 -29.02 -21.84
CA PHE A 120 35.67 -29.30 -20.41
C PHE A 120 34.25 -29.42 -19.90
N ALA A 121 33.86 -30.69 -19.71
CA ALA A 121 32.68 -31.07 -18.98
C ALA A 121 32.86 -30.64 -17.51
N GLU A 122 32.37 -29.46 -17.16
CA GLU A 122 32.04 -29.13 -15.78
C GLU A 122 30.57 -28.79 -15.72
N ARG A 123 29.78 -29.84 -15.46
CA ARG A 123 28.34 -29.77 -15.28
C ARG A 123 28.09 -29.00 -13.98
N HIS A 124 27.90 -27.68 -14.10
CA HIS A 124 27.67 -26.81 -12.95
C HIS A 124 26.38 -27.25 -12.21
N PRO A 125 26.44 -27.55 -10.90
CA PRO A 125 25.29 -28.00 -10.11
C PRO A 125 24.12 -27.01 -10.02
N HIS A 126 24.33 -25.77 -10.47
CA HIS A 126 23.38 -24.67 -10.36
C HIS A 126 22.22 -24.76 -11.36
N TYR A 127 22.49 -25.22 -12.59
CA TYR A 127 21.44 -25.31 -13.62
C TYR A 127 20.42 -26.43 -13.32
N ASP A 128 20.86 -27.53 -12.69
CA ASP A 128 19.96 -28.61 -12.28
C ASP A 128 19.01 -28.22 -11.12
N ALA A 129 19.32 -27.16 -10.37
CA ALA A 129 18.49 -26.67 -9.28
C ALA A 129 17.36 -25.76 -9.81
N GLU A 130 17.67 -24.90 -10.77
CA GLU A 130 16.70 -24.03 -11.43
C GLU A 130 15.68 -24.82 -12.25
N ASP A 131 16.14 -25.83 -13.01
CA ASP A 131 15.24 -26.70 -13.76
C ASP A 131 14.32 -27.54 -12.86
N ARG A 132 14.81 -27.98 -11.69
CA ARG A 132 13.98 -28.65 -10.68
C ARG A 132 12.96 -27.71 -10.07
N MET A 133 13.35 -26.48 -9.79
CA MET A 133 12.47 -25.48 -9.19
C MET A 133 11.35 -25.07 -10.17
N LEU A 134 11.67 -24.92 -11.46
CA LEU A 134 10.67 -24.66 -12.50
C LEU A 134 9.75 -25.86 -12.72
N ALA A 135 10.27 -27.08 -12.73
CA ALA A 135 9.45 -28.30 -12.82
C ALA A 135 8.53 -28.49 -11.60
N GLU A 136 8.96 -28.06 -10.42
CA GLU A 136 8.15 -28.10 -9.19
C GLU A 136 7.07 -27.00 -9.16
N MET A 137 7.36 -25.84 -9.75
CA MET A 137 6.40 -24.72 -9.89
C MET A 137 5.26 -25.04 -10.87
N HIS A 138 5.51 -25.91 -11.85
CA HIS A 138 4.54 -26.31 -12.88
C HIS A 138 3.79 -27.61 -12.57
N ARG A 139 3.98 -28.22 -11.39
CA ARG A 139 3.15 -29.36 -10.95
C ARG A 139 1.71 -28.89 -10.72
N GLN A 140 0.80 -29.34 -11.58
CA GLN A 140 -0.64 -29.04 -11.54
C GLN A 140 -1.40 -29.67 -10.36
N ASP A 141 -0.73 -30.42 -9.47
CA ASP A 141 -1.37 -31.15 -8.37
C ASP A 141 -1.28 -30.45 -7.01
N ARG A 142 -0.93 -29.15 -6.95
CA ARG A 142 -0.76 -28.43 -5.67
C ARG A 142 -2.01 -27.62 -5.32
N GLU A 143 -2.70 -28.00 -4.24
CA GLU A 143 -3.83 -27.25 -3.68
C GLU A 143 -3.37 -25.89 -3.09
N PRO A 144 -4.24 -24.86 -3.09
CA PRO A 144 -3.83 -23.44 -2.95
C PRO A 144 -3.33 -23.01 -1.57
N GLU A 145 -3.36 -23.88 -0.55
CA GLU A 145 -3.11 -23.50 0.85
C GLU A 145 -1.63 -23.65 1.28
N ASP A 146 -0.73 -24.02 0.36
CA ASP A 146 0.65 -24.41 0.68
C ASP A 146 1.70 -23.30 0.40
N TYR A 147 1.28 -22.04 0.29
CA TYR A 147 2.21 -20.90 0.21
C TYR A 147 2.73 -20.53 1.61
N LEU A 148 3.84 -21.14 2.01
CA LEU A 148 4.58 -20.89 3.25
C LEU A 148 5.07 -19.44 3.39
N ASP A 149 4.47 -18.65 4.29
CA ASP A 149 5.05 -17.94 5.46
C ASP A 149 6.46 -17.28 5.47
N TRP A 150 7.15 -17.07 4.34
CA TRP A 150 8.51 -16.47 4.40
C TRP A 150 8.56 -14.93 4.58
N TRP A 151 7.41 -14.26 4.73
CA TRP A 151 7.33 -12.79 4.84
C TRP A 151 7.02 -12.24 6.23
N LYS A 152 7.12 -13.05 7.30
CA LYS A 152 7.11 -12.54 8.67
C LYS A 152 8.50 -12.58 9.28
N ARG A 153 9.20 -11.45 9.24
CA ARG A 153 10.10 -11.05 10.32
C ARG A 153 10.28 -9.55 10.39
#